data_AF-A9AVM8-F1
#
_entry.id   AF-A9AVM8-F1
#
_cell.length_a   1.000
_cell.length_b   1.000
_cell.length_c   1.000
_cell.angle_alpha   90.00
_cell.angle_beta   90.00
_cell.angle_gamma   90.00
#
_symmetry.space_group_name_H-M   'P 1'
#
loop_
_entity.id
_entity.type
_entity.pdbx_description
1 polymer ?
#
loop_
_entity_poly.entity_id
_entity_poly.type
_entity_poly.pdbx_seq_one_letter_code
_entity_poly.pdbx_strand_id
1 'polypeptide(L)' 'MVHLDDATKRLELVRYHMQQGWQIDAPVLGRHAYLDQRGSIRAVEVVLSRSEMRQVVALPDTASVREFLHQYGLNVIDV' A
#
# COMPACT_ATOMS: atom_id res chain seq x y z
N MET A 1 5.22 -16.45 2.89
CA MET A 1 5.93 -15.63 3.90
C MET A 1 6.16 -14.27 3.27
N VAL A 2 5.41 -13.25 3.70
CA VAL A 2 5.68 -11.86 3.28
C VAL A 2 6.84 -11.39 4.14
N HIS A 3 8.01 -11.23 3.56
CA HIS A 3 9.17 -10.73 4.29
C HIS A 3 8.98 -9.25 4.60
N LEU A 4 9.33 -8.80 5.82
CA LEU A 4 9.32 -7.37 6.18
C LEU A 4 10.14 -6.53 5.18
N ASP A 5 11.20 -7.11 4.61
CA ASP A 5 12.00 -6.52 3.53
C ASP A 5 11.17 -6.22 2.27
N ASP A 6 10.14 -7.02 1.97
CA ASP A 6 9.24 -6.77 0.84
C ASP A 6 8.29 -5.60 1.13
N ALA A 7 7.86 -5.43 2.38
CA ALA A 7 6.99 -4.31 2.77
C ALA A 7 7.73 -2.98 2.58
N THR A 8 8.96 -2.89 3.06
CA THR A 8 9.82 -1.70 2.91
C THR A 8 10.07 -1.40 1.43
N LYS A 9 10.47 -2.40 0.63
CA LYS A 9 10.72 -2.20 -0.81
C LYS A 9 9.48 -1.72 -1.57
N ARG A 10 8.30 -2.25 -1.25
CA ARG A 10 7.04 -1.84 -1.89
C ARG A 10 6.61 -0.44 -1.49
N LEU A 11 6.82 -0.06 -0.22
CA LEU A 11 6.57 1.31 0.22
C LEU A 11 7.52 2.31 -0.45
N GLU A 12 8.80 1.95 -0.60
CA GLU A 12 9.76 2.76 -1.36
C GLU A 12 9.38 2.87 -2.85
N LEU A 13 8.84 1.81 -3.46
CA LEU A 13 8.31 1.88 -4.83
C LEU A 13 7.18 2.91 -4.96
N VAL A 14 6.25 2.94 -3.99
CA VAL A 14 5.17 3.94 -3.96
C VAL A 14 5.75 5.35 -3.86
N ARG A 15 6.70 5.57 -2.94
CA ARG A 15 7.36 6.87 -2.77
C ARG A 15 8.09 7.31 -4.03
N TYR A 16 8.80 6.40 -4.69
CA TYR A 16 9.49 6.65 -5.95
C TYR A 16 8.51 7.09 -7.05
N HIS A 17 7.39 6.38 -7.23
CA HIS A 17 6.39 6.77 -8.22
C HIS A 17 5.79 8.15 -7.92
N MET A 18 5.51 8.47 -6.66
CA MET A 18 5.04 9.80 -6.26
C MET A 18 6.05 10.90 -6.63
N GLN A 19 7.35 10.66 -6.43
CA GLN A 19 8.41 11.58 -6.86
C GLN A 19 8.47 11.74 -8.39
N GLN A 20 8.06 10.72 -9.15
CA GLN A 20 7.93 10.78 -10.61
C GLN A 20 6.60 11.41 -11.08
N GLY A 21 5.83 12.01 -10.18
CA GLY A 21 4.58 12.71 -10.50
C GLY A 21 3.36 11.79 -10.62
N TRP A 22 3.44 10.54 -10.15
CA TRP A 22 2.26 9.71 -9.97
C TRP A 22 1.47 10.18 -8.75
N GLN A 23 0.16 10.01 -8.80
CA GLN A 23 -0.75 10.34 -7.71
C GLN A 23 -1.33 9.05 -7.12
N ILE A 24 -1.70 9.11 -5.85
CA ILE A 24 -2.47 8.05 -5.21
C ILE A 24 -3.95 8.34 -5.45
N ASP A 25 -4.65 7.38 -6.07
CA ASP A 25 -6.10 7.42 -6.16
C ASP A 25 -6.65 7.05 -4.78
N ALA A 26 -7.12 8.05 -4.05
CA ALA A 26 -7.80 7.86 -2.77
C ALA A 26 -9.30 7.53 -2.99
N PRO A 27 -9.94 6.78 -2.08
CA PRO A 27 -9.38 6.14 -0.88
C PRO A 27 -8.56 4.88 -1.19
N VAL A 28 -7.66 4.48 -0.28
CA VAL A 28 -6.93 3.21 -0.40
C VAL A 28 -7.76 2.07 0.20
N LEU A 29 -7.56 0.84 -0.27
CA LEU A 29 -8.41 -0.30 0.12
C LEU A 29 -7.67 -1.22 1.10
N GLY A 30 -8.23 -1.44 2.28
CA GLY A 30 -7.77 -2.46 3.22
C GLY A 30 -8.38 -3.81 2.87
N ARG A 31 -7.57 -4.85 2.76
CA ARG A 31 -8.01 -6.24 2.48
C ARG A 31 -7.37 -7.23 3.42
N HIS A 32 -8.12 -8.25 3.80
CA HIS A 32 -7.57 -9.46 4.40
C HIS A 32 -6.93 -10.31 3.31
N ALA A 33 -5.63 -10.09 3.08
CA ALA A 33 -4.98 -10.55 1.85
C ALA A 33 -4.61 -12.05 1.90
N TYR A 34 -4.20 -12.59 3.05
CA TYR A 34 -3.78 -13.99 3.14
C TYR A 34 -3.99 -14.60 4.54
N LEU A 35 -4.38 -15.88 4.61
CA LEU A 35 -4.18 -16.75 5.78
C LEU A 35 -2.83 -17.45 5.59
N ASP A 36 -1.88 -17.21 6.48
CA ASP A 36 -0.73 -18.13 6.65
C ASP A 36 -0.91 -18.98 7.92
N GLN A 37 0.01 -19.91 8.19
CA GLN A 37 -0.05 -20.81 9.35
C GLN A 37 -0.01 -20.07 10.71
N ARG A 38 0.22 -18.75 10.72
CA ARG A 38 0.26 -17.87 11.90
C ARG A 38 -0.92 -16.88 11.96
N GLY A 39 -1.77 -16.81 10.92
CA GLY A 39 -3.00 -16.01 10.93
C GLY A 39 -3.25 -15.19 9.66
N SER A 40 -4.24 -14.29 9.74
CA SER A 40 -4.61 -13.38 8.64
C SER A 40 -3.62 -12.21 8.56
N ILE A 41 -3.00 -12.00 7.40
CA ILE A 41 -2.22 -10.80 7.08
C ILE A 41 -3.14 -9.81 6.36
N ARG A 42 -3.35 -8.64 6.99
CA ARG A 42 -4.02 -7.49 6.36
C ARG A 42 -3.02 -6.77 5.45
N ALA A 43 -3.50 -6.35 4.28
CA ALA A 43 -2.76 -5.52 3.35
C ALA A 43 -3.61 -4.32 2.93
N VAL A 44 -2.94 -3.25 2.52
CA VAL A 44 -3.55 -2.05 1.94
C VAL A 44 -3.16 -2.01 0.46
N GLU A 45 -4.15 -1.96 -0.42
CA GLU A 45 -3.94 -1.73 -1.85
C GLU A 45 -3.95 -0.23 -2.14
N VAL A 46 -2.83 0.25 -2.65
CA VAL A 46 -2.66 1.62 -3.13
C VAL A 46 -2.74 1.61 -4.64
N VAL A 47 -3.67 2.38 -5.20
CA VAL A 47 -3.76 2.61 -6.64
C VAL A 47 -2.97 3.86 -6.97
N LEU A 48 -2.00 3.73 -7.86
CA LEU A 48 -1.20 4.83 -8.39
C LEU A 48 -1.66 5.15 -9.81
N SER A 49 -1.84 6.42 -10.12
CA SER A 49 -2.25 6.89 -11.44
C SER A 49 -1.31 7.97 -11.99
N ARG A 50 -1.12 7.96 -13.32
CA ARG A 50 -0.44 9.02 -14.07
C ARG A 50 -0.96 9.03 -15.50
N SER A 51 -1.65 10.11 -15.88
CA SER A 51 -2.34 10.21 -17.17
C SER A 51 -3.31 9.03 -17.37
N GLU A 52 -3.12 8.18 -18.38
CA GLU A 52 -3.94 7.00 -18.64
C GLU A 52 -3.40 5.71 -17.98
N MET A 53 -2.25 5.79 -17.31
CA MET A 53 -1.63 4.64 -16.65
C MET A 53 -2.14 4.47 -15.22
N ARG A 54 -2.39 3.22 -14.83
CA ARG A 54 -2.71 2.84 -13.46
C ARG A 54 -1.88 1.64 -13.02
N GLN A 55 -1.49 1.64 -11.76
CA GLN A 55 -0.76 0.54 -11.14
C GLN A 55 -1.29 0.30 -9.72
N VAL A 56 -1.52 -0.96 -9.36
CA VAL A 56 -1.90 -1.33 -7.99
C VAL A 56 -0.67 -1.87 -7.26
N VAL A 57 -0.44 -1.37 -6.04
CA VAL A 57 0.60 -1.84 -5.15
C VAL A 57 -0.03 -2.30 -3.84
N ALA A 58 0.05 -3.60 -3.54
CA ALA A 58 -0.37 -4.14 -2.24
C ALA A 58 0.77 -4.00 -1.22
N LEU A 59 0.49 -3.28 -0.14
CA LEU A 59 1.38 -3.02 0.99
C LEU A 59 0.92 -3.82 2.20
N PRO A 60 1.78 -4.60 2.87
CA PRO A 60 1.41 -5.24 4.13
C PRO A 60 1.09 -4.19 5.21
N ASP A 61 0.13 -4.44 6.09
CA ASP A 61 -0.27 -3.49 7.17
C ASP A 61 0.78 -3.44 8.30
N THR A 62 1.93 -2.83 8.01
CA THR A 62 3.02 -2.57 8.94
C THR A 62 2.93 -1.17 9.55
N ALA A 63 3.69 -0.91 10.62
CA ALA A 63 3.75 0.41 11.24
C ALA A 63 4.15 1.53 10.25
N SER A 64 5.17 1.29 9.43
CA SER A 64 5.65 2.27 8.43
C SER A 64 4.62 2.56 7.35
N VAL A 65 3.78 1.58 6.98
CA VAL A 65 2.68 1.79 6.03
C VAL A 65 1.58 2.64 6.68
N ARG A 66 1.22 2.37 7.94
CA ARG A 66 0.24 3.20 8.68
C ARG A 66 0.72 4.65 8.85
N GLU A 67 1.99 4.85 9.19
CA GLU A 67 2.60 6.17 9.27
C GLU A 67 2.57 6.91 7.94
N PHE A 68 2.92 6.23 6.84
CA PHE A 68 2.81 6.78 5.50
C PHE A 68 1.38 7.22 5.17
N LEU A 69 0.39 6.35 5.39
CA LEU A 69 -1.01 6.68 5.10
C LEU A 69 -1.48 7.90 5.91
N HIS A 70 -1.10 7.97 7.19
CA HIS A 70 -1.41 9.10 8.06
C HIS A 70 -0.73 10.40 7.58
N GLN A 71 0.57 10.35 7.23
CA GLN A 71 1.32 11.51 6.74
C GLN A 71 0.69 12.14 5.51
N TYR A 72 0.14 11.32 4.61
CA TYR A 72 -0.50 11.78 3.37
C TYR A 72 -2.02 11.94 3.49
N GLY A 73 -2.61 11.79 4.69
CA GLY A 73 -4.05 11.94 4.91
C GLY A 73 -4.91 10.93 4.13
N LEU A 74 -4.38 9.73 3.88
CA LEU A 74 -5.04 8.70 3.08
C LEU A 74 -5.97 7.86 3.95
N ASN A 75 -7.27 7.95 3.65
CA ASN A 75 -8.28 7.12 4.30
C ASN A 75 -8.23 5.69 3.76
N VAL A 76 -8.25 4.71 4.67
CA VAL A 76 -8.37 3.29 4.36
C VAL A 76 -9.82 2.88 4.46
N ILE A 77 -10.36 2.28 3.39
CA ILE A 77 -11.67 1.62 3.40
C ILE A 77 -11.43 0.12 3.42
N ASP A 78 -11.94 -0.55 4.45
CA ASP A 78 -11.93 -2.00 4.52
C ASP A 78 -12.97 -2.60 3.57
N VAL A 79 -12.55 -3.55 2.74
CA VAL A 79 -13.38 -4.24 1.73
C VAL A 79 -13.28 -5.75 1.82
#